data_AF-A0A5M4ERV9-F1
#
_entry.id   AF-A0A5M4ERV9-F1
#
_cell.length_a   1.000
_cell.length_b   1.000
_cell.length_c   1.000
_cell.angle_alpha   90.00
_cell.angle_beta   90.00
_cell.angle_gamma   90.00
#
_symmetry.space_group_name_H-M   'P 1'
#
loop_
_entity.id
_entity.type
_entity.pdbx_description
1 polymer ?
#
loop_
_entity_poly.entity_id
_entity_poly.type
_entity_poly.pdbx_seq_one_letter_code
_entity_poly.pdbx_strand_id
1 'polypeptide(L)' 'MAPNPYELFTNPVHQVGIVGLGLWILDNAWLDDLANACRERGKWEFMISILPLKMPTVTGSPVNPMVIF' A
#
# COMPACT_ATOMS: atom_id res chain seq x y z
N MET A 1 5.38 -16.69 -16.83
CA MET A 1 5.75 -17.07 -15.46
C MET A 1 5.80 -15.78 -14.66
N ALA A 2 5.00 -15.63 -13.60
CA ALA A 2 5.18 -14.48 -12.70
C ALA A 2 6.59 -14.53 -12.11
N PRO A 3 7.27 -13.40 -11.86
CA PRO A 3 8.64 -13.35 -11.33
C PRO A 3 8.64 -13.74 -9.85
N ASN A 4 8.35 -15.01 -9.57
CA ASN A 4 8.26 -15.55 -8.22
C ASN A 4 9.07 -16.86 -8.17
N PRO A 5 10.14 -16.92 -7.36
CA PRO A 5 10.98 -18.10 -7.23
C PRO A 5 10.40 -19.18 -6.32
N TYR A 6 9.29 -18.92 -5.61
CA TYR A 6 8.70 -19.85 -4.64
C TYR A 6 7.58 -20.67 -5.27
N GLU A 7 7.76 -22.00 -5.31
CA GLU A 7 6.78 -22.92 -5.92
C GLU A 7 5.47 -23.05 -5.11
N LEU A 8 5.54 -22.89 -3.78
CA LEU A 8 4.39 -23.05 -2.88
C LEU A 8 3.42 -21.86 -2.90
N PHE A 9 3.88 -20.70 -3.35
CA PHE A 9 3.09 -19.46 -3.34
C PHE A 9 2.91 -18.99 -4.76
N THR A 10 1.73 -18.53 -5.12
CA THR A 10 1.49 -17.88 -6.42
C THR A 10 1.74 -16.39 -6.34
N ASN A 11 1.48 -15.79 -5.16
CA ASN A 11 1.68 -14.37 -4.87
C ASN A 11 2.30 -14.20 -3.47
N PRO A 12 3.62 -14.41 -3.32
CA PRO A 12 4.27 -14.45 -2.01
C PRO A 12 4.05 -13.18 -1.18
N VAL A 13 4.12 -12.01 -1.81
CA VAL A 13 3.91 -10.72 -1.13
C VAL A 13 2.49 -10.63 -0.55
N HIS A 14 1.47 -11.04 -1.31
CA HIS A 14 0.09 -11.03 -0.85
C HIS A 14 -0.17 -12.12 0.19
N GLN A 15 0.26 -13.35 -0.09
CA GLN A 15 -0.02 -14.51 0.77
C GLN A 15 0.72 -14.41 2.11
N VAL A 16 2.00 -14.06 2.10
CA VAL A 16 2.77 -13.92 3.34
C VAL A 16 2.42 -12.61 4.05
N GLY A 17 2.33 -11.50 3.31
CA GLY A 17 2.04 -10.18 3.90
C GLY A 17 0.66 -10.11 4.53
N ILE A 18 -0.40 -10.41 3.77
CA ILE A 18 -1.78 -10.27 4.27
C ILE A 18 -2.11 -11.43 5.22
N VAL A 19 -1.92 -12.68 4.79
CA VAL A 19 -2.40 -13.84 5.56
C VAL A 19 -1.41 -14.25 6.65
N GLY A 20 -0.12 -14.28 6.34
CA GLY A 20 0.91 -14.70 7.29
C GLY A 20 1.24 -13.66 8.36
N LEU A 21 1.28 -12.37 8.00
CA LEU A 21 1.70 -11.28 8.88
C LEU A 21 0.58 -10.32 9.28
N GLY A 22 -0.61 -10.41 8.68
CA GLY A 22 -1.73 -9.51 8.97
C GLY A 22 -1.53 -8.08 8.44
N LEU A 23 -0.67 -7.89 7.44
CA LEU A 23 -0.41 -6.58 6.84
C LEU A 23 -1.54 -6.15 5.89
N TRP A 24 -1.72 -4.84 5.80
CA TRP A 24 -2.53 -4.21 4.76
C TRP A 24 -1.64 -3.82 3.58
N ILE A 25 -2.13 -4.02 2.36
CA ILE A 25 -1.45 -3.57 1.15
C ILE A 25 -2.18 -2.35 0.59
N LEU A 26 -1.46 -1.25 0.44
CA LEU A 26 -1.90 -0.12 -0.37
C LEU A 26 -1.36 -0.32 -1.79
N ASP A 27 -2.25 -0.63 -2.71
CA ASP A 27 -1.90 -0.89 -4.11
C ASP A 27 -2.21 0.33 -4.99
N ASN A 28 -1.45 0.48 -6.08
CA ASN A 28 -1.66 1.49 -7.12
C ASN A 28 -1.78 2.95 -6.60
N ALA A 29 -0.98 3.33 -5.61
CA ALA A 29 -0.93 4.70 -5.12
C ALA A 29 -0.24 5.64 -6.11
N TRP A 30 -0.76 6.85 -6.26
CA TRP A 30 -0.10 7.92 -7.01
C TRP A 30 0.93 8.63 -6.14
N LEU A 31 2.22 8.44 -6.44
CA LEU A 31 3.32 8.90 -5.58
C LEU A 31 4.16 10.02 -6.19
N ASP A 32 3.92 10.42 -7.43
CA ASP A 32 4.75 11.38 -8.14
C ASP A 32 4.76 12.76 -7.47
N ASP A 33 3.58 13.28 -7.11
CA ASP A 33 3.44 14.56 -6.44
C ASP A 33 4.05 14.53 -5.02
N LEU A 34 3.89 13.40 -4.32
CA LEU A 34 4.48 13.19 -3.01
C LEU A 34 6.01 13.16 -3.10
N ALA A 35 6.56 12.44 -4.08
CA ALA A 35 8.00 12.37 -4.31
C ALA A 35 8.59 13.75 -4.64
N ASN A 36 7.90 14.57 -5.43
CA ASN A 36 8.27 15.96 -5.68
C ASN A 36 8.28 16.77 -4.37
N ALA A 37 7.20 16.72 -3.59
CA ALA A 37 7.07 17.45 -2.34
C ALA A 37 8.14 17.06 -1.30
N CYS A 38 8.48 15.76 -1.21
CA CYS A 38 9.55 15.23 -0.37
C CYS A 38 10.92 15.75 -0.78
N ARG A 39 11.23 15.72 -2.09
CA ARG A 39 12.51 16.24 -2.62
C ARG A 39 12.69 17.72 -2.37
N GLU A 40 11.67 18.54 -2.60
CA GLU A 40 11.70 19.98 -2.34
C GLU A 40 11.96 20.32 -0.87
N ARG A 41 11.42 19.52 0.05
CA ARG A 41 11.54 19.74 1.50
C ARG A 41 12.75 19.06 2.12
N GLY A 42 13.39 18.13 1.42
CA GLY A 42 14.38 17.22 1.99
C GLY A 42 13.82 16.35 3.13
N LYS A 43 12.50 16.13 3.17
CA LYS A 43 11.78 15.42 4.26
C LYS A 43 10.99 14.24 3.69
N TRP A 44 11.25 13.04 4.21
CA TRP A 44 10.62 11.79 3.77
C TRP A 44 9.71 11.16 4.82
N GLU A 45 9.63 11.77 6.00
CA GLU A 45 8.75 11.38 7.08
C GLU A 45 7.57 12.34 7.12
N PHE A 46 6.37 11.80 7.18
CA PHE A 46 5.14 12.58 7.16
C PHE A 46 4.00 11.75 7.76
N MET A 47 2.93 12.43 8.18
CA MET A 47 1.72 11.75 8.59
C MET A 47 0.93 11.33 7.34
N ILE A 48 0.45 10.10 7.32
CA ILE A 48 -0.45 9.59 6.29
C ILE A 48 -1.81 9.24 6.90
N SER A 49 -2.88 9.69 6.26
CA SER A 49 -4.26 9.34 6.60
C SER A 49 -4.85 8.47 5.49
N ILE A 50 -5.32 7.28 5.86
CA ILE A 50 -5.94 6.32 4.95
C ILE A 50 -7.31 5.98 5.52
N LEU A 51 -8.37 6.39 4.81
CA LEU A 51 -9.75 6.28 5.27
C LEU A 51 -10.51 5.33 4.32
N PRO A 52 -10.53 4.00 4.57
CA PRO A 52 -11.29 3.07 3.77
C PRO A 52 -12.80 3.32 3.91
N LEU A 53 -13.53 3.13 2.82
CA LEU A 53 -14.99 3.15 2.81
C LEU A 53 -15.52 1.97 3.61
N LYS A 54 -16.56 2.22 4.42
CA LYS A 54 -17.24 1.17 5.18
C LYS A 54 -18.16 0.37 4.27
N MET A 55 -17.61 -0.69 3.70
CA MET A 55 -18.36 -1.65 2.86
C MET A 55 -18.35 -3.01 3.55
N PRO A 56 -19.50 -3.55 3.97
CA PRO A 56 -19.56 -4.90 4.52
C PRO A 56 -19.13 -5.95 3.48
N THR A 57 -18.54 -7.07 3.92
CA THR A 57 -18.22 -8.27 3.11
C THR A 57 -17.14 -8.13 2.03
N VAL A 58 -16.47 -6.98 1.94
CA VAL A 58 -15.36 -6.78 0.99
C VAL A 58 -14.02 -7.22 1.59
N THR A 59 -13.07 -7.57 0.72
CA THR A 59 -11.68 -7.89 1.08
C THR A 59 -10.73 -6.68 0.95
N GLY A 60 -11.22 -5.55 0.44
CA GLY A 60 -10.48 -4.32 0.26
C GLY A 60 -11.41 -3.13 0.01
N SER A 61 -10.86 -1.92 0.06
CA SER A 61 -11.61 -0.68 -0.18
C SER A 61 -10.80 0.25 -1.07
N PRO A 62 -11.43 0.96 -2.02
CA PRO A 62 -10.80 2.14 -2.60
C PRO A 62 -10.54 3.16 -1.49
N VAL A 63 -9.46 3.90 -1.63
CA VAL A 63 -9.02 4.92 -0.67
C VAL A 63 -8.51 6.12 -1.45
N ASN A 64 -8.53 7.29 -0.81
CA ASN A 64 -7.80 8.47 -1.25
C ASN A 64 -6.78 8.82 -0.15
N PRO A 65 -5.57 8.23 -0.17
CA PRO A 65 -4.56 8.49 0.85
C PRO A 65 -4.14 9.95 0.84
N MET A 66 -4.13 10.57 2.02
CA MET A 66 -3.71 11.97 2.19
C MET A 66 -2.44 12.03 3.01
N VAL A 67 -1.46 12.82 2.55
CA VAL A 67 -0.20 13.08 3.26
C VAL A 67 -0.20 14.49 3.85
N ILE A 68 0.30 14.60 5.07
CA ILE A 68 0.42 15.85 5.83
C ILE A 68 1.86 15.95 6.37
N PHE A 69 2.55 17.03 6.01
CA PHE A 69 3.96 17.28 6.36
C PHE A 69 4.15 17.98 7.69
#